data_AF-A0A660UNM3-F1
#
_entry.id   AF-A0A660UNM3-F1
#
_cell.length_a   1.000
_cell.length_b   1.000
_cell.length_c   1.000
_cell.angle_alpha   90.00
_cell.angle_beta   90.00
_cell.angle_gamma   90.00
#
_symmetry.space_group_name_H-M   'P 1'
#
loop_
_entity.id
_entity.type
_entity.pdbx_description
1 polymer ?
#
loop_
_entity_poly.entity_id
_entity_poly.type
_entity_poly.pdbx_seq_one_letter_code
_entity_poly.pdbx_strand_id
1 'polypeptide(L)'
;MRVLVCGDIHEPVAHPGYRAFCKDLRAKFKTNRTVIIGDICDHHAISFHAANPMCPGPDDEYLLTKQKMRLWYRDFPKAVVTLGNHDLRVVRLAESVNIPAKYLRDYNEVWKTPTWKWVESVVIDDVYYF
;
A
#
# COMPACT_ATOMS: atom_id res chain seq x y z
N MET A 1 15.47 7.00 16.86
CA MET A 1 15.66 6.47 15.49
C MET A 1 15.28 7.54 14.47
N ARG A 2 15.37 7.35 13.14
CA ARG A 2 14.85 8.32 12.16
C ARG A 2 13.92 7.62 11.16
N VAL A 3 12.64 7.91 11.27
CA VAL A 3 11.58 7.28 10.48
C VAL A 3 11.24 8.17 9.28
N LEU A 4 11.24 7.60 8.08
CA LEU A 4 10.51 8.17 6.94
C LEU A 4 9.08 7.65 7.02
N VAL A 5 8.14 8.58 6.98
CA VAL A 5 6.72 8.26 6.80
C VAL A 5 6.36 8.60 5.35
N CYS A 6 5.85 7.61 4.62
CA CYS A 6 5.18 7.81 3.36
C CYS A 6 3.67 7.81 3.64
N GLY A 7 2.97 8.84 3.20
CA GLY A 7 1.51 8.89 3.23
C GLY A 7 0.88 8.01 2.17
N ASP A 8 -0.40 8.23 1.94
CA ASP A 8 -1.27 7.50 1.03
C ASP A 8 -0.71 7.57 -0.40
N ILE A 9 -0.40 6.41 -0.99
CA ILE A 9 0.29 6.35 -2.28
C ILE A 9 -0.73 6.22 -3.42
N HIS A 10 -1.78 5.42 -3.27
CA HIS A 10 -2.78 5.13 -4.30
C HIS A 10 -2.18 4.70 -5.65
N GLU A 11 -1.28 3.71 -5.66
CA GLU A 11 -0.93 3.08 -6.93
C GLU A 11 -2.17 2.39 -7.55
N PRO A 12 -2.37 2.50 -8.88
CA PRO A 12 -1.39 2.89 -9.90
C PRO A 12 -1.42 4.38 -10.32
N VAL A 13 -2.26 5.19 -9.67
CA VAL A 13 -2.55 6.58 -10.06
C VAL A 13 -1.81 7.62 -9.21
N ALA A 14 -0.89 7.16 -8.35
CA ALA A 14 0.00 7.98 -7.56
C ALA A 14 0.66 9.09 -8.39
N HIS A 15 0.83 10.28 -7.79
CA HIS A 15 1.52 11.37 -8.47
C HIS A 15 2.92 10.90 -8.94
N PRO A 16 3.30 11.07 -10.22
CA PRO A 16 4.52 10.48 -10.76
C PRO A 16 5.81 10.85 -10.02
N GLY A 17 5.84 12.04 -9.41
CA GLY A 17 6.97 12.53 -8.60
C GLY A 17 7.01 12.04 -7.15
N TYR A 18 5.95 11.43 -6.61
CA TYR A 18 5.83 11.15 -5.19
C TYR A 18 6.87 10.15 -4.68
N ARG A 19 7.13 9.08 -5.44
CA ARG A 19 8.17 8.10 -5.09
C ARG A 19 9.56 8.74 -5.07
N ALA A 20 9.87 9.59 -6.05
CA ALA A 20 11.15 10.29 -6.10
C ALA A 20 11.30 11.23 -4.90
N PHE A 21 10.25 12.00 -4.61
CA PHE A 21 10.19 12.88 -3.44
C PHE A 21 10.46 12.11 -2.13
N CYS A 22 9.83 10.96 -1.90
CA CYS A 22 10.06 10.16 -0.70
C CYS A 22 11.52 9.66 -0.58
N LYS A 23 12.15 9.31 -1.71
CA LYS A 23 13.57 8.90 -1.74
C LYS A 23 14.49 10.07 -1.42
N ASP A 24 14.20 11.25 -1.95
CA ASP A 24 14.97 12.46 -1.70
C ASP A 24 14.88 12.87 -0.22
N LEU A 25 13.68 12.77 0.38
CA LEU A 25 13.50 12.96 1.82
C LEU A 25 14.29 11.94 2.65
N ARG A 26 14.24 10.65 2.28
CA ARG A 26 15.03 9.61 2.94
C ARG A 26 16.52 9.92 2.94
N ALA A 27 17.06 10.35 1.79
CA ALA A 27 18.46 10.70 1.64
C ALA A 27 18.81 11.98 2.43
N LYS A 28 18.02 13.05 2.27
CA LYS A 28 18.21 14.35 2.92
C LYS A 28 18.23 14.23 4.44
N PHE A 29 17.28 13.49 5.01
CA PHE A 29 17.14 13.33 6.47
C PHE A 29 17.79 12.06 7.02
N LYS A 30 18.47 11.28 6.16
CA LYS A 30 19.20 10.05 6.52
C LYS A 30 18.35 9.10 7.38
N THR A 31 17.10 8.89 6.98
CA THR A 31 16.19 8.00 7.72
C THR A 31 16.60 6.54 7.53
N ASN A 32 16.40 5.73 8.57
CA ASN A 32 16.81 4.33 8.62
C ASN A 32 15.64 3.36 8.83
N ARG A 33 14.41 3.87 8.93
CA ARG A 33 13.16 3.11 8.90
C ARG A 33 12.18 3.74 7.93
N THR A 34 11.36 2.91 7.31
CA THR A 34 10.26 3.34 6.44
C THR A 34 8.95 2.83 7.01
N VAL A 35 8.00 3.73 7.22
CA VAL A 35 6.60 3.42 7.51
C VAL A 35 5.77 3.98 6.37
N ILE A 36 4.89 3.17 5.80
CA ILE A 36 3.88 3.59 4.84
C ILE A 36 2.56 3.53 5.59
N ILE A 37 1.84 4.64 5.73
CA ILE A 37 0.66 4.73 6.60
C ILE A 37 -0.65 4.34 5.89
N GLY A 38 -0.59 3.27 5.12
CA GLY A 38 -1.76 2.74 4.39
C GLY A 38 -2.00 3.37 3.02
N ASP A 39 -3.12 2.92 2.44
CA ASP A 39 -3.65 3.29 1.13
C ASP A 39 -2.57 3.29 0.04
N ILE A 40 -1.79 2.20 0.02
CA ILE A 40 -0.75 2.06 -1.00
C ILE A 40 -1.33 1.61 -2.34
N CYS A 41 -2.37 0.79 -2.31
CA CYS A 41 -3.12 0.36 -3.48
C CYS A 41 -4.44 1.10 -3.54
N ASP A 42 -4.82 1.62 -4.71
CA ASP A 42 -6.04 2.39 -4.83
C ASP A 42 -7.30 1.51 -4.84
N HIS A 43 -7.27 0.38 -5.57
CA HIS A 43 -8.42 -0.53 -5.69
C HIS A 43 -9.72 0.16 -6.15
N HIS A 44 -9.61 1.19 -6.98
CA HIS A 44 -10.74 1.96 -7.49
C HIS A 44 -11.78 1.08 -8.19
N ALA A 45 -11.34 0.11 -9.00
CA ALA A 45 -12.20 -0.74 -9.81
C ALA A 45 -13.11 -1.68 -8.98
N ILE A 46 -12.75 -1.91 -7.72
CA ILE A 46 -13.55 -2.69 -6.77
C ILE A 46 -14.12 -1.81 -5.64
N SER A 47 -14.11 -0.48 -5.79
CA SER A 47 -14.70 0.42 -4.80
C SER A 47 -16.21 0.23 -4.67
N PHE A 48 -16.77 0.73 -3.56
CA PHE A 48 -18.22 0.76 -3.34
C PHE A 48 -18.91 1.90 -4.10
N HIS A 49 -18.17 2.65 -4.92
CA HIS A 49 -18.67 3.75 -5.73
C HIS A 49 -19.02 3.28 -7.14
N ALA A 50 -19.82 4.08 -7.86
CA ALA A 50 -20.15 3.79 -9.25
C ALA A 50 -18.88 3.76 -10.10
N ALA A 51 -18.67 2.66 -10.83
CA ALA A 51 -17.53 2.52 -11.72
C ALA A 51 -17.67 3.45 -12.94
N ASN A 52 -16.61 4.17 -13.27
CA ASN A 52 -16.50 4.86 -14.55
C ASN A 52 -16.12 3.84 -15.63
N PRO A 53 -16.93 3.62 -16.68
CA PRO A 53 -16.67 2.61 -17.71
C PRO A 53 -15.40 2.87 -18.53
N MET A 54 -14.82 4.08 -18.45
CA MET A 54 -13.56 4.43 -19.10
C MET A 54 -12.32 4.12 -18.25
N CYS A 55 -12.50 3.75 -16.98
CA CYS A 55 -11.41 3.38 -16.09
C CYS A 55 -11.03 1.89 -16.28
N PRO A 56 -9.79 1.50 -15.93
CA PRO A 56 -9.37 0.11 -15.98
C PRO A 56 -10.26 -0.80 -15.13
N GLY A 57 -10.42 -2.05 -15.58
CA GLY A 57 -11.07 -3.08 -14.79
C GLY A 57 -10.18 -3.56 -13.61
N PRO A 58 -10.70 -4.43 -12.73
CA PRO A 58 -9.97 -4.89 -11.56
C PRO A 58 -8.68 -5.65 -11.88
N ASP A 59 -8.65 -6.44 -12.97
CA ASP A 59 -7.44 -7.17 -13.37
C ASP A 59 -6.38 -6.20 -13.92
N ASP A 60 -6.77 -5.26 -14.76
CA ASP A 60 -5.88 -4.22 -15.29
C ASP A 60 -5.29 -3.37 -14.15
N GLU A 61 -6.13 -2.91 -13.22
CA GLU A 61 -5.69 -2.14 -12.06
C GLU A 61 -4.70 -2.94 -11.21
N TYR A 62 -4.97 -4.22 -10.95
CA TYR A 62 -4.06 -5.09 -10.23
C TYR A 62 -2.70 -5.20 -10.94
N LEU A 63 -2.68 -5.43 -12.25
CA LEU A 63 -1.44 -5.55 -13.02
C LEU A 63 -0.64 -4.25 -12.99
N LEU A 64 -1.29 -3.11 -13.18
CA LEU A 64 -0.66 -1.78 -13.13
C LEU A 64 -0.11 -1.48 -11.73
N THR A 65 -0.91 -1.70 -10.69
CA THR A 65 -0.51 -1.51 -9.28
C THR A 65 0.68 -2.39 -8.96
N LYS A 66 0.65 -3.67 -9.34
CA LYS A 66 1.75 -4.61 -9.10
C LYS A 66 3.05 -4.18 -9.76
N GLN A 67 3.00 -3.60 -10.97
CA GLN A 67 4.20 -3.05 -11.62
C GLN A 67 4.79 -1.90 -10.79
N LYS A 68 3.95 -1.02 -10.26
CA LYS A 68 4.38 0.12 -9.43
C LYS A 68 4.88 -0.33 -8.04
N MET A 69 4.21 -1.30 -7.43
CA MET A 69 4.62 -1.93 -6.17
C MET A 69 6.04 -2.49 -6.23
N ARG A 70 6.45 -3.08 -7.36
CA ARG A 70 7.84 -3.55 -7.54
C ARG A 70 8.86 -2.41 -7.43
N LEU A 71 8.52 -1.20 -7.88
CA LEU A 71 9.39 -0.02 -7.79
C LEU A 71 9.48 0.49 -6.35
N TRP A 72 8.35 0.54 -5.64
CA TRP A 72 8.32 0.87 -4.22
C TRP A 72 9.11 -0.13 -3.38
N TYR A 73 8.91 -1.42 -3.62
CA TYR A 73 9.64 -2.48 -2.94
C TYR A 73 11.15 -2.41 -3.19
N ARG A 74 11.56 -2.15 -4.44
CA ARG A 74 12.98 -1.96 -4.80
C ARG A 74 13.60 -0.80 -4.03
N ASP A 75 12.91 0.35 -3.98
CA ASP A 75 13.45 1.57 -3.38
C ASP A 75 13.35 1.55 -1.83
N PHE A 76 12.37 0.82 -1.28
CA PHE A 76 12.10 0.66 0.15
C PHE A 76 11.94 -0.84 0.52
N PRO A 77 13.02 -1.64 0.47
CA PRO A 77 12.94 -3.11 0.63
C PRO A 77 12.64 -3.57 2.06
N LYS A 78 12.52 -2.67 3.03
CA LYS A 78 12.15 -2.97 4.41
C LYS A 78 11.23 -1.85 4.90
N ALA A 79 9.93 -2.08 4.82
CA ALA A 79 8.90 -1.15 5.27
C ALA A 79 7.94 -1.84 6.24
N VAL A 80 7.41 -1.07 7.18
CA VAL A 80 6.15 -1.39 7.85
C VAL A 80 5.06 -0.66 7.09
N VAL A 81 4.00 -1.37 6.73
CA VAL A 81 2.84 -0.79 6.05
C VAL A 81 1.66 -0.96 6.99
N THR A 82 1.08 0.15 7.43
CA THR A 82 -0.19 0.10 8.13
C THR A 82 -1.32 -0.08 7.11
N LEU A 83 -2.47 -0.60 7.53
CA LEU A 83 -3.54 -0.98 6.61
C LEU A 83 -4.58 0.15 6.51
N GLY A 84 -4.61 0.80 5.35
CA GLY A 84 -5.64 1.81 5.05
C GLY A 84 -6.95 1.19 4.54
N ASN A 85 -7.98 2.03 4.35
CA ASN A 85 -9.29 1.57 3.91
C ASN A 85 -9.30 1.06 2.46
N HIS A 86 -8.40 1.53 1.60
CA HIS A 86 -8.22 0.99 0.25
C HIS A 86 -7.52 -0.37 0.29
N ASP A 87 -6.52 -0.55 1.16
CA ASP A 87 -5.81 -1.84 1.32
C ASP A 87 -6.73 -2.94 1.87
N LEU A 88 -7.62 -2.59 2.80
CA LEU A 88 -8.59 -3.50 3.41
C LEU A 88 -9.79 -3.81 2.50
N ARG A 89 -9.92 -3.15 1.34
CA ARG A 89 -11.11 -3.25 0.49
C ARG A 89 -11.40 -4.67 0.01
N VAL A 90 -10.37 -5.42 -0.37
CA VAL A 90 -10.51 -6.82 -0.80
C VAL A 90 -11.11 -7.69 0.31
N VAL A 91 -10.64 -7.50 1.56
CA VAL A 91 -11.16 -8.21 2.73
C VAL A 91 -12.61 -7.82 2.99
N ARG A 92 -12.91 -6.52 3.00
CA ARG A 92 -14.27 -6.01 3.25
C ARG A 92 -15.29 -6.50 2.21
N LEU A 93 -14.90 -6.58 0.94
CA LEU A 93 -15.75 -7.13 -0.11
C LEU A 93 -15.99 -8.63 0.09
N ALA A 94 -14.94 -9.39 0.40
CA ALA A 94 -15.08 -10.82 0.69
C ALA A 94 -16.05 -11.06 1.86
N GLU A 95 -15.91 -10.29 2.94
CA GLU A 95 -16.78 -10.38 4.12
C GLU A 95 -18.24 -10.01 3.80
N SER A 96 -18.47 -9.04 2.91
CA SER A 96 -19.83 -8.66 2.48
C SER A 96 -20.60 -9.79 1.79
N VAL A 97 -19.89 -10.83 1.31
CA VAL A 97 -20.46 -12.04 0.71
C VAL A 97 -20.12 -13.30 1.52
N ASN A 98 -19.85 -13.14 2.82
CA ASN A 98 -19.58 -14.22 3.80
C ASN A 98 -18.31 -15.04 3.53
N ILE A 99 -17.32 -14.49 2.84
CA ILE A 99 -16.01 -15.12 2.64
C ILE A 99 -15.05 -14.58 3.71
N PRO A 100 -14.56 -15.41 4.65
CA PRO A 100 -13.64 -14.93 5.68
C PRO A 100 -12.23 -14.70 5.13
N ALA A 101 -11.51 -13.74 5.72
CA ALA A 101 -10.17 -13.30 5.28
C ALA A 101 -9.14 -14.43 5.12
N LYS A 102 -9.26 -15.53 5.87
CA LYS A 102 -8.38 -16.71 5.77
C LYS A 102 -8.38 -17.42 4.40
N TYR A 103 -9.37 -17.16 3.55
CA TYR A 103 -9.38 -17.66 2.16
C TYR A 103 -8.66 -16.73 1.18
N LEU A 104 -8.27 -15.53 1.61
CA LEU A 104 -7.57 -14.56 0.79
C LEU A 104 -6.06 -14.77 0.91
N ARG A 105 -5.33 -14.44 -0.17
CA ARG A 105 -3.86 -14.46 -0.15
C ARG A 105 -3.33 -13.30 0.68
N ASP A 106 -2.20 -13.53 1.35
CA ASP A 106 -1.51 -12.49 2.12
C ASP A 106 -1.01 -11.35 1.22
N TYR A 107 -1.01 -10.13 1.76
CA TYR A 107 -0.53 -8.93 1.07
C TYR A 107 0.88 -9.08 0.49
N ASN A 108 1.79 -9.74 1.23
CA ASN A 108 3.15 -10.02 0.77
C ASN A 108 3.16 -10.88 -0.51
N GLU A 109 2.24 -11.86 -0.62
CA GLU A 109 2.15 -12.73 -1.78
C GLU A 109 1.54 -12.02 -2.99
N VAL A 110 0.46 -11.27 -2.76
CA VAL A 110 -0.26 -10.48 -3.78
C VAL A 110 0.69 -9.46 -4.42
N TRP A 111 1.37 -8.67 -3.58
CA TRP A 111 2.19 -7.55 -4.02
C TRP A 111 3.68 -7.87 -4.22
N LYS A 112 4.09 -9.12 -3.92
CA LYS A 112 5.49 -9.57 -4.00
C LYS A 112 6.45 -8.72 -3.17
N THR A 113 6.06 -8.48 -1.92
CA THR A 113 6.80 -7.66 -0.94
C THR A 113 7.26 -8.48 0.28
N PRO A 114 8.01 -9.59 0.13
CA PRO A 114 8.18 -10.61 1.18
C PRO A 114 8.81 -10.12 2.50
N THR A 115 9.52 -9.00 2.50
CA THR A 115 10.15 -8.42 3.70
C THR A 115 9.34 -7.30 4.35
N TRP A 116 8.25 -6.87 3.72
CA TRP A 116 7.38 -5.85 4.30
C TRP A 116 6.52 -6.43 5.41
N LYS A 117 6.21 -5.61 6.41
CA LYS A 117 5.31 -5.98 7.50
C LYS A 117 4.00 -5.23 7.34
N TRP A 118 2.96 -5.93 6.94
CA TRP A 118 1.59 -5.39 6.86
C TRP A 118 0.92 -5.59 8.21
N VAL A 119 0.47 -4.50 8.83
CA VAL A 119 -0.08 -4.48 10.19
C VAL A 119 -1.21 -3.47 10.28
N GLU A 120 -2.10 -3.58 11.25
CA GLU A 120 -3.10 -2.54 11.49
C GLU A 120 -2.46 -1.27 12.06
N SER A 121 -1.42 -1.43 12.88
CA SER A 121 -0.67 -0.32 13.46
C SER A 121 0.71 -0.75 13.96
N VAL A 122 1.55 0.24 14.27
CA VAL A 122 2.85 0.02 14.90
C VAL A 122 3.20 1.20 15.82
N VAL A 123 3.81 0.92 16.96
CA VAL A 123 4.43 1.95 17.82
C VAL A 123 5.93 1.95 17.60
N ILE A 124 6.51 3.12 17.34
CA ILE A 124 7.94 3.30 17.16
C ILE A 124 8.38 4.57 17.89
N ASP A 125 9.32 4.45 18.83
CA ASP A 125 9.83 5.57 19.63
C ASP A 125 8.67 6.42 20.23
N ASP A 126 7.69 5.76 20.86
CA ASP A 126 6.47 6.34 21.45
C ASP A 126 5.53 7.07 20.48
N VAL A 127 5.74 6.93 19.16
CA VAL A 127 4.83 7.41 18.12
C VAL A 127 3.98 6.27 17.59
N TYR A 128 2.67 6.46 17.57
CA TYR A 128 1.69 5.51 17.02
C TYR A 128 1.42 5.82 15.54
N TYR A 129 1.58 4.80 14.69
CA TYR A 129 1.28 4.83 13.27
C TYR A 129 0.15 3.84 13.00
N PHE A 130 -0.86 4.26 12.24
CA PHE A 130 -2.03 3.49 11.86
C PHE A 130 -2.46 3.90 10.46
#